data_AF-A0A154V088-F1
#
_entry.id   AF-A0A154V088-F1
#
_cell.length_a   1.000
_cell.length_b   1.000
_cell.length_c   1.000
_cell.angle_alpha   90.00
_cell.angle_beta   90.00
_cell.angle_gamma   90.00
#
_symmetry.space_group_name_H-M   'P 1'
#
loop_
_entity.id
_entity.type
_entity.pdbx_description
1 polymer ?
#
loop_
_entity_poly.entity_id
_entity_poly.type
_entity_poly.pdbx_seq_one_letter_code
_entity_poly.pdbx_strand_id
1 'polypeptide(L)'
;MRAWSRTAVPAVAGEPPVPQLHDTSSGTVRPAECAGDGRVGLYVCGITPYDATHIGHASTYLAFDTLQRVWLDRGYDVAYVQNVTDVDDPLLERATATGVDWRDLAAEQVELFRTDMEALRILPPDSYVGVTEVVDEVAAAVAELVRRGTAYPVDTPDAVEPGARDLYFDVARAGEDGPWALGDESRYDRDTMSALSAERGGDPERPGKRDPLDPLLWRAERAGEPAWDGVVGRGRPGWHIECAVIALRKLDRPVTVQGGGSDLIFPHHEMSAGHASALTGEDFACVYAHTGMVAYQGEKMSKSLGNLVLVSRLRAAGVDPRAIRLALLAQHYRTDWEWTDALLAESVARLAAWDAWVDAATPPVDAVAEEPGELVQLVRERLADDLDTPGALLLLDLRVATGVPATPVEVEAVDALLGVRLGSPAA
;
A
#
# COMPACT_ATOMS: atom_id res chain seq x y z
N MET A 1 0.15 5.21 -16.01
CA MET A 1 0.06 3.81 -16.53
C MET A 1 -1.36 3.24 -16.49
N ARG A 2 -1.61 2.11 -17.17
CA ARG A 2 -2.84 1.29 -17.02
C ARG A 2 -2.83 0.65 -15.62
N ALA A 3 -3.98 0.55 -14.92
CA ALA A 3 -4.22 -0.32 -13.75
C ALA A 3 -4.97 -1.60 -14.14
N TRP A 4 -5.33 -2.51 -13.23
CA TRP A 4 -6.10 -3.71 -13.58
C TRP A 4 -7.62 -3.46 -13.65
N SER A 5 -8.38 -4.47 -14.11
CA SER A 5 -9.84 -4.34 -14.26
C SER A 5 -10.52 -4.11 -12.90
N ARG A 6 -11.42 -3.12 -12.83
CA ARG A 6 -12.24 -2.89 -11.63
C ARG A 6 -13.34 -3.94 -11.54
N THR A 7 -13.47 -4.54 -10.36
CA THR A 7 -14.61 -5.40 -10.02
C THR A 7 -15.76 -4.54 -9.49
N ALA A 8 -17.00 -4.85 -9.87
CA ALA A 8 -18.18 -4.20 -9.31
C ALA A 8 -18.34 -4.56 -7.82
N VAL A 9 -18.56 -3.55 -6.98
CA VAL A 9 -18.86 -3.69 -5.55
C VAL A 9 -20.38 -3.53 -5.38
N PRO A 10 -21.11 -4.57 -4.93
CA PRO A 10 -22.54 -4.45 -4.65
C PRO A 10 -22.82 -3.39 -3.59
N ALA A 11 -23.94 -2.69 -3.73
CA ALA A 11 -24.41 -1.77 -2.69
C ALA A 11 -25.21 -2.56 -1.64
N VAL A 12 -24.89 -2.35 -0.36
CA VAL A 12 -25.59 -3.00 0.75
C VAL A 12 -26.37 -1.92 1.50
N ALA A 13 -27.69 -2.08 1.64
CA ALA A 13 -28.53 -1.08 2.31
C ALA A 13 -28.12 -0.85 3.78
N GLY A 14 -28.54 0.27 4.37
CA GLY A 14 -28.31 0.64 5.77
C GLY A 14 -27.32 1.80 5.97
N GLU A 15 -26.97 2.04 7.24
CA GLU A 15 -26.08 3.12 7.67
C GLU A 15 -24.82 2.54 8.33
N PRO A 16 -23.71 2.39 7.59
CA PRO A 16 -22.48 1.85 8.16
C PRO A 16 -21.84 2.83 9.15
N PRO A 17 -21.11 2.33 10.17
CA PRO A 17 -20.28 3.18 11.02
C PRO A 17 -19.13 3.82 10.25
N VAL A 18 -18.63 4.95 10.76
CA VAL A 18 -17.42 5.58 10.21
C VAL A 18 -16.22 4.67 10.51
N PRO A 19 -15.44 4.23 9.50
CA PRO A 19 -14.28 3.40 9.73
C PRO A 19 -13.22 4.14 10.54
N GLN A 20 -12.55 3.40 11.41
CA GLN A 20 -11.43 3.85 12.20
C GLN A 20 -10.19 3.01 11.87
N LEU A 21 -9.02 3.62 12.01
CA LEU A 21 -7.73 2.97 11.81
C LEU A 21 -6.78 3.38 12.93
N HIS A 22 -5.89 2.48 13.32
CA HIS A 22 -4.73 2.84 14.11
C HIS A 22 -3.79 3.74 13.31
N ASP A 23 -3.63 4.97 13.77
CA ASP A 23 -2.69 5.95 13.24
C ASP A 23 -1.31 5.73 13.86
N THR A 24 -0.31 5.39 13.05
CA THR A 24 1.06 5.15 13.52
C THR A 24 1.65 6.37 14.21
N SER A 25 1.40 7.57 13.65
CA SER A 25 1.94 8.85 14.15
C SER A 25 1.43 9.17 15.55
N SER A 26 0.13 9.02 15.80
CA SER A 26 -0.46 9.27 17.12
C SER A 26 -0.36 8.07 18.07
N GLY A 27 -0.19 6.86 17.54
CA GLY A 27 -0.24 5.60 18.31
C GLY A 27 -1.63 5.24 18.84
N THR A 28 -2.69 5.79 18.24
CA THR A 28 -4.07 5.60 18.69
C THR A 28 -5.00 5.34 17.51
N VAL A 29 -6.14 4.72 17.76
CA VAL A 29 -7.20 4.57 16.76
C VAL A 29 -7.87 5.93 16.50
N ARG A 30 -8.06 6.28 15.23
CA ARG A 30 -8.66 7.53 14.75
C ARG A 30 -9.63 7.27 13.61
N PRO A 31 -10.63 8.14 13.38
CA PRO A 31 -11.47 8.06 12.19
C PRO A 31 -10.60 8.11 10.92
N ALA A 32 -10.91 7.25 9.95
CA ALA A 32 -10.25 7.23 8.64
C ALA A 32 -10.85 8.29 7.70
N GLU A 33 -10.87 9.55 8.18
CA GLU A 33 -11.36 10.74 7.48
C GLU A 33 -10.69 12.02 8.02
N CYS A 34 -10.57 13.05 7.18
CA CYS A 34 -9.97 14.33 7.59
C CYS A 34 -11.00 15.35 8.12
N ALA A 35 -12.07 15.60 7.35
CA ALA A 35 -13.01 16.70 7.60
C ALA A 35 -14.50 16.31 7.51
N GLY A 36 -14.82 15.02 7.35
CA GLY A 36 -16.19 14.49 7.37
C GLY A 36 -17.10 14.96 6.23
N ASP A 37 -16.55 15.41 5.09
CA ASP A 37 -17.31 15.90 3.93
C ASP A 37 -17.67 14.78 2.93
N GLY A 38 -17.35 13.53 3.26
CA GLY A 38 -17.63 12.34 2.46
C GLY A 38 -16.63 12.08 1.33
N ARG A 39 -15.53 12.85 1.23
CA ARG A 39 -14.43 12.58 0.28
C ARG A 39 -13.20 12.06 1.01
N VAL A 40 -12.62 10.99 0.48
CA VAL A 40 -11.44 10.34 1.07
C VAL A 40 -10.39 10.01 0.02
N GLY A 41 -9.14 10.39 0.31
CA GLY A 41 -7.99 10.11 -0.52
C GLY A 41 -7.08 9.07 0.11
N LEU A 42 -6.80 7.99 -0.61
CA LEU A 42 -5.86 6.95 -0.19
C LEU A 42 -4.65 6.94 -1.11
N TYR A 43 -3.47 7.05 -0.50
CA TYR A 43 -2.21 6.75 -1.16
C TYR A 43 -1.61 5.49 -0.55
N VAL A 44 -1.31 4.48 -1.36
CA VAL A 44 -0.60 3.28 -0.90
C VAL A 44 0.69 3.14 -1.68
N CYS A 45 1.82 3.03 -0.98
CA CYS A 45 3.10 2.77 -1.64
C CYS A 45 3.05 1.45 -2.43
N GLY A 46 3.37 1.53 -3.72
CA GLY A 46 3.37 0.40 -4.62
C GLY A 46 4.65 -0.41 -4.60
N ILE A 47 4.76 -1.31 -5.56
CA ILE A 47 5.91 -2.21 -5.69
C ILE A 47 7.10 -1.52 -6.36
N THR A 48 8.31 -1.97 -6.02
CA THR A 48 9.46 -1.88 -6.92
C THR A 48 9.46 -3.15 -7.79
N PRO A 49 9.22 -3.06 -9.11
CA PRO A 49 8.87 -4.21 -9.96
C PRO A 49 10.11 -5.00 -10.42
N TYR A 50 10.98 -5.40 -9.49
CA TYR A 50 12.14 -6.24 -9.76
C TYR A 50 11.89 -7.74 -9.52
N ASP A 51 10.73 -8.08 -8.94
CA ASP A 51 10.29 -9.45 -8.70
C ASP A 51 8.75 -9.57 -8.63
N ALA A 52 8.28 -10.82 -8.55
CA ALA A 52 6.88 -11.19 -8.58
C ALA A 52 6.14 -10.90 -7.26
N THR A 53 4.82 -10.73 -7.34
CA THR A 53 3.93 -10.56 -6.19
C THR A 53 3.99 -11.75 -5.24
N HIS A 54 4.57 -11.55 -4.07
CA HIS A 54 4.49 -12.51 -2.97
C HIS A 54 3.31 -12.23 -2.04
N ILE A 55 3.02 -13.17 -1.15
CA ILE A 55 1.91 -13.10 -0.18
C ILE A 55 2.00 -11.85 0.72
N GLY A 56 3.21 -11.41 1.10
CA GLY A 56 3.40 -10.12 1.79
C GLY A 56 2.78 -8.93 1.05
N HIS A 57 3.09 -8.75 -0.24
CA HIS A 57 2.47 -7.71 -1.07
C HIS A 57 0.94 -7.87 -1.12
N ALA A 58 0.46 -9.09 -1.36
CA ALA A 58 -0.98 -9.37 -1.41
C ALA A 58 -1.68 -9.02 -0.09
N SER A 59 -1.07 -9.30 1.06
CA SER A 59 -1.59 -8.93 2.39
C SER A 59 -1.70 -7.41 2.54
N THR A 60 -0.66 -6.67 2.15
CA THR A 60 -0.67 -5.20 2.22
C THR A 60 -1.77 -4.61 1.38
N TYR A 61 -1.86 -4.99 0.10
CA TYR A 61 -2.88 -4.43 -0.80
C TYR A 61 -4.30 -4.88 -0.45
N LEU A 62 -4.46 -6.06 0.17
CA LEU A 62 -5.76 -6.52 0.66
C LEU A 62 -6.27 -5.72 1.86
N ALA A 63 -5.38 -5.28 2.76
CA ALA A 63 -5.77 -4.40 3.86
C ALA A 63 -6.39 -3.09 3.33
N PHE A 64 -5.74 -2.48 2.35
CA PHE A 64 -6.22 -1.23 1.75
C PHE A 64 -7.38 -1.43 0.76
N ASP A 65 -7.53 -2.60 0.16
CA ASP A 65 -8.77 -3.00 -0.52
C ASP A 65 -9.94 -3.11 0.45
N THR A 66 -9.72 -3.65 1.65
CA THR A 66 -10.73 -3.75 2.71
C THR A 66 -11.17 -2.35 3.15
N LEU A 67 -10.22 -1.43 3.38
CA LEU A 67 -10.54 -0.04 3.68
C LEU A 67 -11.37 0.63 2.57
N GLN A 68 -10.96 0.48 1.31
CA GLN A 68 -11.71 1.02 0.17
C GLN A 68 -13.15 0.49 0.14
N ARG A 69 -13.34 -0.81 0.38
CA ARG A 69 -14.68 -1.44 0.42
C ARG A 69 -15.54 -0.89 1.56
N VAL A 70 -14.96 -0.68 2.74
CA VAL A 70 -15.69 -0.10 3.89
C VAL A 70 -16.04 1.36 3.62
N TRP A 71 -15.16 2.15 2.99
CA TRP A 71 -15.49 3.51 2.58
C TRP A 71 -16.58 3.57 1.51
N LEU A 72 -16.54 2.69 0.51
CA LEU A 72 -17.57 2.59 -0.52
C LEU A 72 -18.92 2.21 0.09
N ASP A 73 -18.94 1.24 1.01
CA ASP A 73 -20.15 0.86 1.77
C ASP A 73 -20.68 2.05 2.57
N ARG A 74 -19.80 2.82 3.22
CA ARG A 74 -20.14 4.03 3.98
C ARG A 74 -20.72 5.16 3.11
N GLY A 75 -20.54 5.08 1.80
CA GLY A 75 -20.98 6.08 0.82
C GLY A 75 -19.98 7.20 0.58
N TYR A 76 -18.69 6.97 0.87
CA TYR A 76 -17.64 7.96 0.58
C TYR A 76 -17.26 7.94 -0.90
N ASP A 77 -16.89 9.12 -1.40
CA ASP A 77 -16.22 9.29 -2.69
C ASP A 77 -14.72 9.04 -2.50
N VAL A 78 -14.26 7.90 -3.01
CA VAL A 78 -12.91 7.38 -2.79
C VAL A 78 -12.02 7.71 -3.98
N ALA A 79 -10.91 8.41 -3.72
CA ALA A 79 -9.82 8.57 -4.67
C ALA A 79 -8.62 7.72 -4.22
N TYR A 80 -8.27 6.69 -4.98
CA TYR A 80 -7.15 5.80 -4.68
C TYR A 80 -5.98 6.01 -5.66
N VAL A 81 -4.79 6.23 -5.11
CA VAL A 81 -3.53 6.40 -5.84
C VAL A 81 -2.51 5.38 -5.36
N GLN A 82 -1.81 4.77 -6.30
CA GLN A 82 -0.69 3.88 -6.04
C GLN A 82 0.40 4.12 -7.08
N ASN A 83 1.65 4.20 -6.63
CA ASN A 83 2.80 4.33 -7.53
C ASN A 83 3.33 2.97 -8.01
N VAL A 84 4.28 3.01 -8.93
CA VAL A 84 5.23 1.93 -9.18
C VAL A 84 6.61 2.55 -9.20
N THR A 85 7.51 2.04 -8.37
CA THR A 85 8.91 2.47 -8.33
C THR A 85 9.67 1.79 -9.47
N ASP A 86 9.33 2.14 -10.71
CA ASP A 86 9.85 1.53 -11.93
C ASP A 86 11.28 1.96 -12.30
N VAL A 87 11.94 2.72 -11.42
CA VAL A 87 13.38 2.96 -11.42
C VAL A 87 13.88 2.97 -9.98
N ASP A 88 14.73 2.02 -9.62
CA ASP A 88 15.31 1.93 -8.26
C ASP A 88 16.56 1.04 -8.28
N ASP A 89 17.42 1.16 -7.28
CA ASP A 89 18.69 0.42 -7.20
C ASP A 89 18.48 -1.12 -7.23
N PRO A 90 17.55 -1.72 -6.45
CA PRO A 90 17.29 -3.16 -6.52
C PRO A 90 16.83 -3.67 -7.90
N LEU A 91 16.11 -2.83 -8.66
CA LEU A 91 15.68 -3.15 -10.02
C LEU A 91 16.87 -3.11 -10.99
N LEU A 92 17.71 -2.09 -10.90
CA LEU A 92 18.90 -1.95 -11.75
C LEU A 92 19.94 -3.06 -11.46
N GLU A 93 20.15 -3.39 -10.19
CA GLU A 93 20.99 -4.51 -9.77
C GLU A 93 20.47 -5.84 -10.33
N ARG A 94 19.16 -6.09 -10.23
CA ARG A 94 18.54 -7.30 -10.74
C ARG A 94 18.65 -7.40 -12.26
N ALA A 95 18.33 -6.33 -12.97
CA ALA A 95 18.45 -6.24 -14.43
C ALA A 95 19.87 -6.54 -14.90
N THR A 96 20.86 -5.95 -14.22
CA THR A 96 22.29 -6.21 -14.46
C THR A 96 22.65 -7.68 -14.21
N ALA A 97 22.20 -8.25 -13.08
CA ALA A 97 22.48 -9.63 -12.71
C ALA A 97 21.85 -10.67 -13.65
N THR A 98 20.72 -10.35 -14.31
CA THR A 98 20.07 -11.24 -15.29
C THR A 98 20.41 -10.94 -16.74
N GLY A 99 21.08 -9.82 -17.02
CA GLY A 99 21.34 -9.37 -18.39
C GLY A 99 20.08 -8.98 -19.16
N VAL A 100 19.02 -8.54 -18.46
CA VAL A 100 17.75 -8.08 -19.04
C VAL A 100 17.69 -6.55 -18.94
N ASP A 101 17.07 -5.86 -19.90
CA ASP A 101 16.83 -4.41 -19.77
C ASP A 101 15.90 -4.14 -18.58
N TRP A 102 16.22 -3.13 -17.78
CA TRP A 102 15.45 -2.84 -16.57
C TRP A 102 14.00 -2.43 -16.86
N ARG A 103 13.72 -1.84 -18.02
CA ARG A 103 12.36 -1.47 -18.43
C ARG A 103 11.55 -2.70 -18.81
N ASP A 104 12.16 -3.64 -19.52
CA ASP A 104 11.51 -4.91 -19.87
C ASP A 104 11.22 -5.72 -18.60
N LEU A 105 12.18 -5.77 -17.66
CA LEU A 105 11.98 -6.40 -16.36
C LEU A 105 10.83 -5.75 -15.58
N ALA A 106 10.84 -4.41 -15.46
CA ALA A 106 9.79 -3.67 -14.79
C ALA A 106 8.42 -3.92 -15.42
N ALA A 107 8.32 -3.84 -16.75
CA ALA A 107 7.07 -4.05 -17.47
C ALA A 107 6.50 -5.47 -17.26
N GLU A 108 7.37 -6.50 -17.29
CA GLU A 108 6.98 -7.88 -17.03
C GLU A 108 6.42 -8.05 -15.61
N GLN A 109 7.14 -7.55 -14.60
CA GLN A 109 6.71 -7.69 -13.20
C GLN A 109 5.48 -6.85 -12.88
N VAL A 110 5.32 -5.67 -13.49
CA VAL A 110 4.10 -4.85 -13.38
C VAL A 110 2.90 -5.59 -13.96
N GLU A 111 3.02 -6.22 -15.12
CA GLU A 111 1.90 -6.99 -15.69
C GLU A 111 1.58 -8.22 -14.82
N LEU A 112 2.59 -8.92 -14.31
CA LEU A 112 2.37 -10.03 -13.37
C LEU A 112 1.61 -9.56 -12.12
N PHE A 113 2.05 -8.45 -11.51
CA PHE A 113 1.38 -7.82 -10.38
C PHE A 113 -0.08 -7.50 -10.66
N ARG A 114 -0.36 -6.86 -11.80
CA ARG A 114 -1.72 -6.52 -12.22
C ARG A 114 -2.60 -7.76 -12.33
N THR A 115 -2.09 -8.84 -12.93
CA THR A 115 -2.87 -10.09 -13.04
C THR A 115 -3.12 -10.77 -11.70
N ASP A 116 -2.19 -10.65 -10.74
CA ASP A 116 -2.38 -11.15 -9.37
C ASP A 116 -3.43 -10.33 -8.62
N MET A 117 -3.39 -8.99 -8.71
CA MET A 117 -4.37 -8.10 -8.07
C MET A 117 -5.78 -8.31 -8.64
N GLU A 118 -5.89 -8.45 -9.97
CA GLU A 118 -7.17 -8.75 -10.63
C GLU A 118 -7.74 -10.09 -10.19
N ALA A 119 -6.91 -11.13 -10.13
CA ALA A 119 -7.33 -12.46 -9.67
C ALA A 119 -7.81 -12.45 -8.21
N LEU A 120 -7.17 -11.65 -7.34
CA LEU A 120 -7.56 -11.48 -5.94
C LEU A 120 -8.74 -10.49 -5.76
N ARG A 121 -9.28 -9.93 -6.85
CA ARG A 121 -10.37 -8.93 -6.85
C ARG A 121 -10.07 -7.72 -5.97
N ILE A 122 -8.80 -7.32 -5.92
CA ILE A 122 -8.36 -6.07 -5.30
C ILE A 122 -8.89 -4.92 -6.16
N LEU A 123 -9.45 -3.88 -5.54
CA LEU A 123 -9.91 -2.70 -6.24
C LEU A 123 -8.71 -1.91 -6.79
N PRO A 124 -8.72 -1.57 -8.10
CA PRO A 124 -7.60 -0.85 -8.71
C PRO A 124 -7.59 0.62 -8.28
N PRO A 125 -6.39 1.23 -8.22
CA PRO A 125 -6.26 2.68 -8.05
C PRO A 125 -6.86 3.44 -9.23
N ASP A 126 -7.46 4.60 -8.95
CA ASP A 126 -7.91 5.54 -9.97
C ASP A 126 -6.72 6.17 -10.71
N SER A 127 -5.58 6.33 -10.01
CA SER A 127 -4.30 6.72 -10.62
C SER A 127 -3.20 5.72 -10.27
N TYR A 128 -2.72 5.01 -11.30
CA TYR A 128 -1.54 4.13 -11.22
C TYR A 128 -0.36 4.78 -11.94
N VAL A 129 0.67 5.18 -11.20
CA VAL A 129 1.69 6.13 -11.66
C VAL A 129 3.10 5.54 -11.53
N GLY A 130 3.79 5.32 -12.64
CA GLY A 130 5.21 5.00 -12.63
C GLY A 130 6.04 6.23 -12.24
N VAL A 131 7.12 6.03 -11.48
CA VAL A 131 8.08 7.10 -11.14
C VAL A 131 8.66 7.72 -12.41
N THR A 132 8.93 6.90 -13.43
CA THR A 132 9.42 7.40 -14.72
C THR A 132 8.45 8.35 -15.43
N GLU A 133 7.16 8.35 -15.07
CA GLU A 133 6.13 9.24 -15.62
C GLU A 133 6.10 10.63 -14.95
N VAL A 134 6.82 10.83 -13.82
CA VAL A 134 6.76 12.06 -13.01
C VAL A 134 8.12 12.68 -12.68
N VAL A 135 9.18 12.29 -13.41
CA VAL A 135 10.55 12.73 -13.13
C VAL A 135 10.70 14.26 -13.22
N ASP A 136 10.05 14.89 -14.19
CA ASP A 136 10.07 16.36 -14.37
C ASP A 136 9.43 17.07 -13.18
N GLU A 137 8.31 16.54 -12.68
CA GLU A 137 7.63 17.07 -11.51
C GLU A 137 8.43 16.90 -10.23
N VAL A 138 9.12 15.76 -10.07
CA VAL A 138 10.03 15.55 -8.95
C VAL A 138 11.19 16.55 -9.03
N ALA A 139 11.81 16.74 -10.19
CA ALA A 139 12.88 17.72 -10.37
C ALA A 139 12.40 19.14 -10.01
N ALA A 140 11.18 19.52 -10.39
CA ALA A 140 10.58 20.80 -10.03
C ALA A 140 10.33 20.94 -8.52
N ALA A 141 9.85 19.89 -7.86
CA ALA A 141 9.67 19.87 -6.41
C ALA A 141 11.00 20.00 -5.66
N VAL A 142 12.05 19.33 -6.12
CA VAL A 142 13.40 19.45 -5.55
C VAL A 142 13.94 20.88 -5.72
N ALA A 143 13.77 21.49 -6.89
CA ALA A 143 14.15 22.89 -7.11
C ALA A 143 13.45 23.84 -6.13
N GLU A 144 12.17 23.59 -5.85
CA GLU A 144 11.40 24.36 -4.88
C GLU A 144 11.91 24.18 -3.44
N LEU A 145 12.25 22.96 -3.03
CA LEU A 145 12.86 22.69 -1.71
C LEU A 145 14.21 23.41 -1.57
N VAL A 146 15.03 23.42 -2.62
CA VAL A 146 16.30 24.18 -2.64
C VAL A 146 16.02 25.68 -2.50
N ARG A 147 15.02 26.21 -3.21
CA ARG A 147 14.63 27.63 -3.14
C ARG A 147 14.14 28.02 -1.74
N ARG A 148 13.47 27.11 -1.03
CA ARG A 148 13.01 27.29 0.35
C ARG A 148 14.11 27.11 1.40
N GLY A 149 15.28 26.61 0.99
CA GLY A 149 16.41 26.34 1.88
C GLY A 149 16.26 25.06 2.69
N THR A 150 15.27 24.21 2.39
CA THR A 150 15.06 22.89 3.02
C THR A 150 15.71 21.76 2.22
N ALA A 151 16.51 22.10 1.20
CA ALA A 151 17.38 21.18 0.50
C ALA A 151 18.71 21.84 0.17
N TYR A 152 19.77 21.06 0.04
CA TYR A 152 21.11 21.54 -0.22
C TYR A 152 21.92 20.60 -1.12
N PRO A 153 22.87 21.14 -1.90
CA PRO A 153 23.73 20.33 -2.73
C PRO A 153 24.90 19.73 -1.94
N VAL A 154 25.33 18.55 -2.37
CA VAL A 154 26.54 17.89 -1.88
C VAL A 154 27.38 17.42 -3.05
N ASP A 155 28.68 17.71 -3.03
CA ASP A 155 29.60 17.40 -4.14
C ASP A 155 29.62 15.90 -4.46
N THR A 156 29.62 15.57 -5.76
CA THR A 156 29.55 14.19 -6.27
C THR A 156 30.67 13.98 -7.29
N PRO A 157 31.91 13.67 -6.85
CA PRO A 157 33.07 13.55 -7.73
C PRO A 157 32.97 12.41 -8.76
N ASP A 158 32.13 11.42 -8.50
CA ASP A 158 31.83 10.27 -9.37
C ASP A 158 30.71 10.53 -10.39
N ALA A 159 30.14 11.74 -10.42
CA ALA A 159 29.16 12.12 -11.42
C ALA A 159 29.76 12.19 -12.83
N VAL A 160 28.94 11.88 -13.84
CA VAL A 160 29.34 11.92 -15.26
C VAL A 160 29.68 13.35 -15.70
N GLU A 161 28.85 14.33 -15.30
CA GLU A 161 29.08 15.74 -15.56
C GLU A 161 29.97 16.35 -14.46
N PRO A 162 31.16 16.89 -14.80
CA PRO A 162 32.04 17.53 -13.82
C PRO A 162 31.36 18.70 -13.10
N GLY A 163 31.30 18.63 -11.77
CA GLY A 163 30.68 19.67 -10.93
C GLY A 163 29.18 19.47 -10.68
N ALA A 164 28.57 18.41 -11.21
CA ALA A 164 27.25 17.96 -10.79
C ALA A 164 27.27 17.52 -9.32
N ARG A 165 26.10 17.63 -8.67
CA ARG A 165 25.94 17.45 -7.23
C ARG A 165 24.65 16.73 -6.95
N ASP A 166 24.68 15.88 -5.96
CA ASP A 166 23.46 15.33 -5.38
C ASP A 166 22.75 16.40 -4.55
N LEU A 167 21.43 16.31 -4.48
CA LEU A 167 20.62 17.19 -3.65
C LEU A 167 20.02 16.38 -2.51
N TYR A 168 20.20 16.86 -1.29
CA TYR A 168 19.69 16.26 -0.06
C TYR A 168 18.67 17.17 0.60
N PHE A 169 17.71 16.56 1.28
CA PHE A 169 16.77 17.26 2.13
C PHE A 169 17.42 17.58 3.47
N ASP A 170 17.18 18.77 4.03
CA ASP A 170 17.69 19.18 5.33
C ASP A 170 16.61 18.94 6.39
N VAL A 171 16.68 17.80 7.08
CA VAL A 171 15.63 17.38 8.05
C VAL A 171 15.56 18.34 9.24
N ALA A 172 16.71 18.91 9.64
CA ALA A 172 16.77 19.87 10.74
C ALA A 172 16.06 21.17 10.35
N ARG A 173 16.39 21.73 9.17
CA ARG A 173 15.79 22.98 8.69
C ARG A 173 14.30 22.83 8.41
N ALA A 174 13.86 21.69 7.89
CA ALA A 174 12.44 21.43 7.67
C ALA A 174 11.63 21.41 8.98
N GLY A 175 12.21 20.88 10.06
CA GLY A 175 11.59 20.83 11.38
C GLY A 175 11.53 22.16 12.15
N GLU A 176 12.22 23.22 11.69
CA GLU A 176 12.21 24.52 12.38
C GLU A 176 10.93 25.32 12.13
N ASP A 177 10.39 25.28 10.90
CA ASP A 177 9.34 26.19 10.42
C ASP A 177 8.07 25.47 9.92
N GLY A 178 8.11 24.13 9.80
CA GLY A 178 7.02 23.31 9.24
C GLY A 178 6.16 22.62 10.31
N PRO A 179 5.01 22.03 9.90
CA PRO A 179 4.17 21.23 10.79
C PRO A 179 4.74 19.82 11.06
N TRP A 180 5.86 19.47 10.42
CA TRP A 180 6.54 18.19 10.55
C TRP A 180 7.93 18.36 11.16
N ALA A 181 8.29 17.49 12.09
CA ALA A 181 9.64 17.24 12.56
C ALA A 181 9.99 15.75 12.44
N LEU A 182 11.28 15.46 12.28
CA LEU A 182 11.77 14.09 12.17
C LEU A 182 11.37 13.25 13.39
N GLY A 183 10.56 12.22 13.16
CA GLY A 183 10.06 11.32 14.19
C GLY A 183 8.59 11.49 14.54
N ASP A 184 7.91 12.50 13.97
CA ASP A 184 6.49 12.72 14.21
C ASP A 184 5.64 11.57 13.64
N GLU A 185 6.05 10.97 12.52
CA GLU A 185 5.33 9.86 11.90
C GLU A 185 5.71 8.52 12.54
N SER A 186 7.00 8.23 12.65
CA SER A 186 7.51 6.93 13.08
C SER A 186 7.53 6.74 14.59
N ARG A 187 7.64 7.86 15.34
CA ARG A 187 7.89 7.90 16.79
C ARG A 187 9.16 7.16 17.23
N TYR A 188 10.11 6.96 16.31
CA TYR A 188 11.37 6.31 16.61
C TYR A 188 12.40 7.31 17.19
N ASP A 189 13.30 6.80 18.02
CA ASP A 189 14.48 7.55 18.43
C ASP A 189 15.52 7.61 17.30
N ARG A 190 16.48 8.53 17.42
CA ARG A 190 17.49 8.78 16.40
C ARG A 190 18.43 7.59 16.16
N ASP A 191 18.69 6.77 17.18
CA ASP A 191 19.57 5.60 17.04
C ASP A 191 18.88 4.53 16.20
N THR A 192 17.60 4.28 16.48
CA THR A 192 16.73 3.40 15.69
C THR A 192 16.62 3.89 14.25
N MET A 193 16.35 5.19 14.05
CA MET A 193 16.31 5.80 12.72
C MET A 193 17.63 5.64 11.97
N SER A 194 18.77 5.85 12.64
CA SER A 194 20.09 5.73 12.00
C SER A 194 20.35 4.30 11.51
N ALA A 195 20.03 3.30 12.34
CA ALA A 195 20.16 1.89 11.96
C ALA A 195 19.25 1.52 10.78
N LEU A 196 17.96 1.92 10.84
CA LEU A 196 17.00 1.61 9.79
C LEU A 196 17.28 2.35 8.49
N SER A 197 17.74 3.60 8.55
CA SER A 197 18.18 4.37 7.36
C SER A 197 19.30 3.62 6.64
N ALA A 198 20.32 3.18 7.37
CA ALA A 198 21.44 2.43 6.80
C ALA A 198 21.02 1.09 6.17
N GLU A 199 20.03 0.40 6.75
CA GLU A 199 19.49 -0.87 6.23
C GLU A 199 18.61 -0.67 4.99
N ARG A 200 17.84 0.43 4.94
CA ARG A 200 16.72 0.61 4.00
C ARG A 200 17.00 1.66 2.93
N GLY A 201 18.23 1.66 2.39
CA GLY A 201 18.62 2.45 1.22
C GLY A 201 19.10 3.88 1.51
N GLY A 202 19.23 4.26 2.78
CA GLY A 202 19.89 5.50 3.19
C GLY A 202 21.41 5.41 3.07
N ASP A 203 22.06 6.57 3.04
CA ASP A 203 23.51 6.73 2.84
C ASP A 203 24.16 7.56 3.98
N PRO A 204 24.05 7.13 5.25
CA PRO A 204 24.46 7.94 6.40
C PRO A 204 25.94 8.35 6.40
N GLU A 205 26.79 7.56 5.75
CA GLU A 205 28.23 7.80 5.66
C GLU A 205 28.63 8.69 4.47
N ARG A 206 27.67 9.19 3.68
CA ARG A 206 27.95 10.00 2.48
C ARG A 206 28.60 11.34 2.87
N PRO A 207 29.86 11.59 2.47
CA PRO A 207 30.58 12.79 2.92
C PRO A 207 29.91 14.08 2.47
N GLY A 208 29.87 15.09 3.34
CA GLY A 208 29.34 16.42 3.05
C GLY A 208 27.86 16.60 3.39
N LYS A 209 27.15 15.55 3.82
CA LYS A 209 25.83 15.70 4.45
C LYS A 209 25.93 16.51 5.74
N ARG A 210 24.90 17.32 6.01
CA ARG A 210 24.73 18.09 7.25
C ARG A 210 24.27 17.19 8.39
N ASP A 211 23.37 16.26 8.09
CA ASP A 211 22.92 15.22 8.99
C ASP A 211 23.02 13.84 8.34
N PRO A 212 23.48 12.78 9.03
CA PRO A 212 23.46 11.42 8.50
C PRO A 212 22.06 10.94 8.04
N LEU A 213 20.98 11.46 8.64
CA LEU A 213 19.60 11.11 8.32
C LEU A 213 18.99 11.93 7.17
N ASP A 214 19.71 12.92 6.64
CA ASP A 214 19.23 13.71 5.49
C ASP A 214 19.03 12.78 4.28
N PRO A 215 17.81 12.62 3.74
CA PRO A 215 17.58 11.73 2.61
C PRO A 215 17.98 12.39 1.28
N LEU A 216 18.38 11.55 0.32
CA LEU A 216 18.63 11.96 -1.05
C LEU A 216 17.31 12.37 -1.74
N LEU A 217 17.30 13.54 -2.37
CA LEU A 217 16.19 14.05 -3.17
C LEU A 217 16.44 13.86 -4.67
N TRP A 218 17.67 14.13 -5.11
CA TRP A 218 18.06 14.02 -6.51
C TRP A 218 19.48 13.48 -6.61
N ARG A 219 19.61 12.35 -7.29
CA ARG A 219 20.87 11.67 -7.55
C ARG A 219 21.42 12.17 -8.89
N ALA A 220 22.56 12.87 -8.89
CA ALA A 220 23.25 13.25 -10.13
C ALA A 220 23.58 12.02 -11.01
N GLU A 221 23.69 12.17 -12.33
CA GLU A 221 24.00 11.04 -13.23
C GLU A 221 25.34 10.36 -12.88
N ARG A 222 25.31 9.03 -12.70
CA ARG A 222 26.51 8.16 -12.67
C ARG A 222 26.58 7.29 -13.91
N ALA A 223 27.80 6.87 -14.25
CA ALA A 223 28.04 6.01 -15.40
C ALA A 223 27.34 4.65 -15.24
N GLY A 224 26.51 4.29 -16.21
CA GLY A 224 25.78 3.02 -16.22
C GLY A 224 24.41 3.04 -15.54
N GLU A 225 24.01 4.16 -14.93
CA GLU A 225 22.67 4.36 -14.37
C GLU A 225 21.73 5.09 -15.35
N PRO A 226 20.41 4.87 -15.29
CA PRO A 226 19.46 5.69 -16.01
C PRO A 226 19.45 7.12 -15.43
N ALA A 227 19.33 8.11 -16.32
CA ALA A 227 19.23 9.51 -15.95
C ALA A 227 18.36 10.29 -16.94
N TRP A 228 17.71 11.32 -16.41
CA TRP A 228 16.82 12.23 -17.10
C TRP A 228 17.36 13.65 -16.99
N ASP A 229 17.09 14.45 -18.02
CA ASP A 229 17.32 15.89 -17.94
C ASP A 229 16.26 16.50 -17.00
N GLY A 230 16.66 17.43 -16.14
CA GLY A 230 15.76 18.06 -15.19
C GLY A 230 16.22 19.47 -14.82
N VAL A 231 15.31 20.26 -14.25
CA VAL A 231 15.59 21.65 -13.85
C VAL A 231 16.66 21.79 -12.75
N VAL A 232 17.01 20.68 -12.09
CA VAL A 232 18.07 20.58 -11.07
C VAL A 232 19.34 19.89 -11.59
N GLY A 233 19.44 19.67 -12.90
CA GLY A 233 20.54 18.96 -13.55
C GLY A 233 20.18 17.52 -13.92
N ARG A 234 21.06 16.88 -14.69
CA ARG A 234 20.85 15.52 -15.19
C ARG A 234 21.04 14.48 -14.07
N GLY A 235 20.08 13.59 -13.91
CA GLY A 235 20.08 12.64 -12.79
C GLY A 235 18.80 11.84 -12.68
N ARG A 236 18.53 11.29 -11.49
CA ARG A 236 17.30 10.56 -11.17
C ARG A 236 16.76 10.94 -9.78
N PRO A 237 15.45 10.79 -9.55
CA PRO A 237 14.84 10.98 -8.24
C PRO A 237 15.46 10.13 -7.13
N GLY A 238 15.35 10.63 -5.89
CA GLY A 238 15.47 9.82 -4.68
C GLY A 238 14.12 9.24 -4.26
N TRP A 239 14.15 8.06 -3.62
CA TRP A 239 12.96 7.24 -3.39
C TRP A 239 11.79 7.94 -2.68
N HIS A 240 12.04 8.72 -1.63
CA HIS A 240 10.93 9.26 -0.81
C HIS A 240 10.24 10.48 -1.44
N ILE A 241 10.94 11.30 -2.24
CA ILE A 241 10.33 12.48 -2.88
C ILE A 241 9.36 12.08 -4.00
N GLU A 242 9.57 10.92 -4.61
CA GLU A 242 8.69 10.35 -5.64
C GLU A 242 7.26 10.20 -5.11
N CYS A 243 7.10 9.49 -3.99
CA CYS A 243 5.78 9.23 -3.40
C CYS A 243 5.10 10.52 -2.93
N ALA A 244 5.85 11.42 -2.31
CA ALA A 244 5.33 12.73 -1.89
C ALA A 244 4.77 13.52 -3.09
N VAL A 245 5.51 13.59 -4.20
CA VAL A 245 5.09 14.34 -5.39
C VAL A 245 3.90 13.68 -6.09
N ILE A 246 3.87 12.36 -6.21
CA ILE A 246 2.74 11.64 -6.81
C ILE A 246 1.47 11.88 -5.98
N ALA A 247 1.54 11.71 -4.66
CA ALA A 247 0.40 11.92 -3.77
C ALA A 247 -0.14 13.36 -3.87
N LEU A 248 0.73 14.37 -3.73
CA LEU A 248 0.35 15.78 -3.78
C LEU A 248 -0.27 16.23 -5.10
N ARG A 249 0.02 15.54 -6.21
CA ARG A 249 -0.54 15.86 -7.52
C ARG A 249 -1.88 15.20 -7.80
N LYS A 250 -2.17 14.09 -7.10
CA LYS A 250 -3.28 13.20 -7.45
C LYS A 250 -4.40 13.20 -6.40
N LEU A 251 -4.12 13.65 -5.19
CA LEU A 251 -5.06 13.66 -4.08
C LEU A 251 -5.26 15.07 -3.53
N ASP A 252 -6.43 15.27 -2.93
CA ASP A 252 -6.69 16.42 -2.06
C ASP A 252 -5.76 16.35 -0.83
N ARG A 253 -5.49 17.52 -0.25
CA ARG A 253 -4.57 17.67 0.87
C ARG A 253 -5.31 18.11 2.14
N PRO A 254 -4.90 17.63 3.32
CA PRO A 254 -4.01 16.48 3.52
C PRO A 254 -4.60 15.20 2.91
N VAL A 255 -3.73 14.25 2.56
CA VAL A 255 -4.18 12.91 2.14
C VAL A 255 -4.95 12.27 3.30
N THR A 256 -6.05 11.59 3.03
CA THR A 256 -6.83 10.98 4.13
C THR A 256 -6.06 9.85 4.80
N VAL A 257 -5.54 8.90 4.00
CA VAL A 257 -4.73 7.78 4.50
C VAL A 257 -3.47 7.62 3.65
N GLN A 258 -2.31 7.67 4.30
CA GLN A 258 -1.04 7.15 3.77
C GLN A 258 -0.88 5.71 4.22
N GLY A 259 -0.74 4.79 3.27
CA GLY A 259 -0.72 3.34 3.50
C GLY A 259 0.55 2.65 2.99
N GLY A 260 0.99 1.61 3.69
CA GLY A 260 2.09 0.73 3.26
C GLY A 260 2.41 -0.38 4.25
N GLY A 261 3.47 -1.14 3.98
CA GLY A 261 4.03 -2.09 4.94
C GLY A 261 4.70 -1.38 6.12
N SER A 262 4.78 -2.03 7.29
CA SER A 262 5.43 -1.47 8.48
C SER A 262 6.93 -1.22 8.30
N ASP A 263 7.58 -1.84 7.32
CA ASP A 263 8.95 -1.52 6.91
C ASP A 263 9.06 -0.14 6.25
N LEU A 264 7.96 0.44 5.77
CA LEU A 264 7.93 1.77 5.18
C LEU A 264 7.71 2.91 6.18
N ILE A 265 7.35 2.62 7.45
CA ILE A 265 7.25 3.64 8.51
C ILE A 265 8.51 4.52 8.47
N PHE A 266 9.67 3.89 8.60
CA PHE A 266 10.96 4.58 8.49
C PHE A 266 11.93 3.85 7.56
N PRO A 267 12.67 4.55 6.68
CA PRO A 267 12.65 6.01 6.49
C PRO A 267 11.52 6.51 5.57
N HIS A 268 10.84 5.63 4.85
CA HIS A 268 10.13 6.04 3.64
C HIS A 268 8.94 6.99 3.87
N HIS A 269 8.01 6.66 4.76
CA HIS A 269 6.83 7.50 5.03
C HIS A 269 7.19 8.74 5.84
N GLU A 270 8.06 8.61 6.84
CA GLU A 270 8.61 9.75 7.58
C GLU A 270 9.21 10.81 6.64
N MET A 271 10.09 10.40 5.72
CA MET A 271 10.74 11.34 4.79
C MET A 271 9.77 11.85 3.71
N SER A 272 8.84 11.02 3.25
CA SER A 272 7.79 11.47 2.32
C SER A 272 6.90 12.54 2.96
N ALA A 273 6.54 12.37 4.23
CA ALA A 273 5.79 13.34 5.00
C ALA A 273 6.56 14.65 5.18
N GLY A 274 7.86 14.58 5.50
CA GLY A 274 8.72 15.76 5.60
C GLY A 274 8.86 16.51 4.27
N HIS A 275 9.05 15.80 3.16
CA HIS A 275 9.10 16.39 1.83
C HIS A 275 7.81 17.11 1.46
N ALA A 276 6.67 16.42 1.66
CA ALA A 276 5.36 17.00 1.38
C ALA A 276 5.10 18.23 2.24
N SER A 277 5.33 18.14 3.55
CA SER A 277 5.13 19.23 4.49
C SER A 277 6.00 20.45 4.18
N ALA A 278 7.26 20.25 3.77
CA ALA A 278 8.14 21.34 3.36
C ALA A 278 7.69 22.03 2.05
N LEU A 279 7.08 21.28 1.13
CA LEU A 279 6.50 21.82 -0.11
C LEU A 279 5.20 22.59 0.14
N THR A 280 4.35 22.08 1.04
CA THR A 280 2.97 22.55 1.21
C THR A 280 2.76 23.51 2.37
N GLY A 281 3.53 23.38 3.45
CA GLY A 281 3.29 24.03 4.73
C GLY A 281 2.15 23.41 5.56
N GLU A 282 1.70 22.21 5.21
CA GLU A 282 0.57 21.48 5.82
C GLU A 282 0.99 20.03 6.09
N ASP A 283 0.32 19.35 7.03
CA ASP A 283 0.51 17.91 7.26
C ASP A 283 0.29 17.10 5.98
N PHE A 284 1.06 16.04 5.79
CA PHE A 284 0.96 15.21 4.59
C PHE A 284 -0.31 14.35 4.59
N ALA A 285 -0.60 13.67 5.70
CA ALA A 285 -1.75 12.77 5.82
C ALA A 285 -2.46 12.91 7.18
N CYS A 286 -3.77 12.64 7.19
CA CYS A 286 -4.57 12.63 8.42
C CYS A 286 -4.35 11.38 9.27
N VAL A 287 -4.09 10.25 8.61
CA VAL A 287 -3.82 8.95 9.23
C VAL A 287 -2.70 8.23 8.47
N TYR A 288 -1.74 7.68 9.21
CA TYR A 288 -0.71 6.80 8.68
C TYR A 288 -1.01 5.36 9.09
N ALA A 289 -1.38 4.51 8.12
CA ALA A 289 -1.79 3.14 8.37
C ALA A 289 -0.76 2.14 7.82
N HIS A 290 -0.35 1.18 8.64
CA HIS A 290 0.73 0.25 8.30
C HIS A 290 0.35 -1.20 8.53
N THR A 291 0.70 -2.06 7.58
CA THR A 291 0.43 -3.50 7.64
C THR A 291 1.59 -4.25 8.30
N GLY A 292 1.27 -5.32 9.01
CA GLY A 292 2.23 -6.27 9.55
C GLY A 292 2.99 -7.01 8.45
N MET A 293 4.17 -7.49 8.80
CA MET A 293 5.03 -8.26 7.92
C MET A 293 4.62 -9.73 7.88
N VAL A 294 4.81 -10.35 6.72
CA VAL A 294 4.52 -11.78 6.53
C VAL A 294 5.83 -12.58 6.45
N ALA A 295 5.99 -13.53 7.35
CA ALA A 295 7.11 -14.48 7.39
C ALA A 295 6.75 -15.79 6.67
N TYR A 296 7.77 -16.60 6.36
CA TYR A 296 7.61 -17.96 5.87
C TYR A 296 8.80 -18.84 6.29
N GLN A 297 8.51 -19.99 6.90
CA GLN A 297 9.51 -20.96 7.40
C GLN A 297 10.41 -20.39 8.51
N GLY A 298 9.82 -19.65 9.45
CA GLY A 298 10.50 -19.03 10.59
C GLY A 298 11.35 -17.80 10.26
N GLU A 299 11.40 -17.39 8.99
CA GLU A 299 12.20 -16.26 8.52
C GLU A 299 11.32 -15.23 7.81
N LYS A 300 11.75 -13.96 7.79
CA LYS A 300 11.14 -12.93 6.94
C LYS A 300 11.18 -13.42 5.48
N MET A 301 10.05 -13.30 4.76
CA MET A 301 10.06 -13.60 3.33
C MET A 301 11.04 -12.67 2.63
N SER A 302 12.05 -13.26 1.97
CA SER A 302 13.06 -12.52 1.25
C SER A 302 13.56 -13.29 0.05
N LYS A 303 13.98 -12.53 -0.95
CA LYS A 303 14.52 -13.11 -2.18
C LYS A 303 15.84 -13.85 -1.95
N SER A 304 16.73 -13.30 -1.11
CA SER A 304 18.03 -13.91 -0.82
C SER A 304 17.90 -15.29 -0.18
N LEU A 305 16.81 -15.53 0.55
CA LEU A 305 16.48 -16.83 1.14
C LEU A 305 15.71 -17.76 0.18
N GLY A 306 15.24 -17.26 -0.96
CA GLY A 306 14.48 -18.04 -1.94
C GLY A 306 13.13 -18.57 -1.43
N ASN A 307 12.62 -18.01 -0.34
CA ASN A 307 11.47 -18.52 0.41
C ASN A 307 10.16 -17.77 0.08
N LEU A 308 10.08 -17.13 -1.09
CA LEU A 308 8.89 -16.37 -1.49
C LEU A 308 7.73 -17.29 -1.88
N VAL A 309 6.58 -17.08 -1.24
CA VAL A 309 5.29 -17.64 -1.66
C VAL A 309 4.63 -16.67 -2.62
N LEU A 310 4.60 -17.02 -3.91
CA LEU A 310 4.06 -16.16 -4.97
C LEU A 310 2.58 -16.44 -5.22
N VAL A 311 1.79 -15.37 -5.34
CA VAL A 311 0.35 -15.48 -5.68
C VAL A 311 0.19 -16.20 -7.01
N SER A 312 0.95 -15.80 -8.03
CA SER A 312 0.94 -16.42 -9.35
C SER A 312 1.23 -17.92 -9.34
N ARG A 313 2.11 -18.40 -8.44
CA ARG A 313 2.40 -19.83 -8.28
C ARG A 313 1.24 -20.58 -7.61
N LEU A 314 0.62 -20.01 -6.58
CA LEU A 314 -0.57 -20.58 -5.97
C LEU A 314 -1.71 -20.70 -7.00
N ARG A 315 -1.95 -19.65 -7.79
CA ARG A 315 -2.94 -19.65 -8.87
C ARG A 315 -2.63 -20.70 -9.93
N ALA A 316 -1.37 -20.79 -10.38
CA ALA A 316 -0.95 -21.80 -11.36
C ALA A 316 -1.09 -23.24 -10.83
N ALA A 317 -0.99 -23.44 -9.52
CA ALA A 317 -1.25 -24.71 -8.86
C ALA A 317 -2.76 -25.03 -8.69
N GLY A 318 -3.66 -24.17 -9.17
CA GLY A 318 -5.11 -24.38 -9.12
C GLY A 318 -5.77 -23.92 -7.82
N VAL A 319 -5.06 -23.14 -6.98
CA VAL A 319 -5.66 -22.57 -5.77
C VAL A 319 -6.67 -21.48 -6.17
N ASP A 320 -7.89 -21.58 -5.64
CA ASP A 320 -8.93 -20.55 -5.81
C ASP A 320 -8.47 -19.23 -5.17
N PRO A 321 -8.39 -18.12 -5.92
CA PRO A 321 -8.03 -16.81 -5.37
C PRO A 321 -8.90 -16.35 -4.19
N ARG A 322 -10.17 -16.81 -4.11
CA ARG A 322 -11.06 -16.55 -2.97
C ARG A 322 -10.51 -17.16 -1.68
N ALA A 323 -9.90 -18.34 -1.76
CA ALA A 323 -9.28 -19.00 -0.61
C ALA A 323 -7.97 -18.30 -0.19
N ILE A 324 -7.16 -17.84 -1.16
CA ILE A 324 -5.97 -17.02 -0.86
C ILE A 324 -6.40 -15.75 -0.11
N ARG A 325 -7.42 -15.07 -0.62
CA ARG A 325 -7.99 -13.87 -0.01
C ARG A 325 -8.51 -14.12 1.41
N LEU A 326 -9.24 -15.21 1.64
CA LEU A 326 -9.71 -15.59 2.98
C LEU A 326 -8.55 -15.91 3.95
N ALA A 327 -7.45 -16.51 3.47
CA ALA A 327 -6.27 -16.77 4.30
C ALA A 327 -5.61 -15.48 4.78
N LEU A 328 -5.56 -14.47 3.91
CA LEU A 328 -5.05 -13.14 4.23
C LEU A 328 -6.01 -12.38 5.16
N LEU A 329 -7.32 -12.37 4.88
CA LEU A 329 -8.34 -11.71 5.73
C LEU A 329 -8.44 -12.33 7.14
N ALA A 330 -8.02 -13.58 7.31
CA ALA A 330 -7.97 -14.23 8.62
C ALA A 330 -6.89 -13.66 9.55
N GLN A 331 -6.04 -12.77 9.06
CA GLN A 331 -4.98 -12.11 9.80
C GLN A 331 -5.33 -10.64 9.98
N HIS A 332 -5.27 -10.14 11.21
CA HIS A 332 -5.46 -8.71 11.44
C HIS A 332 -4.36 -7.92 10.73
N TYR A 333 -4.71 -6.88 9.97
CA TYR A 333 -3.79 -6.29 8.99
C TYR A 333 -2.49 -5.74 9.59
N ARG A 334 -2.51 -5.31 10.86
CA ARG A 334 -1.36 -4.76 11.61
C ARG A 334 -0.45 -5.81 12.26
N THR A 335 -0.91 -7.04 12.38
CA THR A 335 -0.19 -8.07 13.14
C THR A 335 0.83 -8.74 12.24
N ASP A 336 2.06 -8.93 12.72
CA ASP A 336 3.03 -9.79 12.04
C ASP A 336 2.60 -11.25 12.15
N TRP A 337 2.70 -12.01 11.05
CA TRP A 337 2.26 -13.40 11.01
C TRP A 337 3.08 -14.24 10.03
N GLU A 338 2.93 -15.56 10.12
CA GLU A 338 3.65 -16.50 9.26
C GLU A 338 2.70 -17.21 8.30
N TRP A 339 3.03 -17.20 7.01
CA TRP A 339 2.32 -18.01 6.02
C TRP A 339 2.60 -19.50 6.28
N THR A 340 1.54 -20.31 6.31
CA THR A 340 1.66 -21.77 6.35
C THR A 340 0.65 -22.42 5.42
N ASP A 341 0.97 -23.61 4.91
CA ASP A 341 0.02 -24.38 4.09
C ASP A 341 -1.27 -24.72 4.85
N ALA A 342 -1.20 -24.80 6.19
CA ALA A 342 -2.36 -25.00 7.04
C ALA A 342 -3.35 -23.84 6.96
N LEU A 343 -2.88 -22.58 6.94
CA LEU A 343 -3.75 -21.41 6.78
C LEU A 343 -4.51 -21.44 5.45
N LEU A 344 -3.84 -21.88 4.38
CA LEU A 344 -4.49 -22.05 3.09
C LEU A 344 -5.52 -23.19 3.13
N ALA A 345 -5.18 -24.34 3.71
CA ALA A 345 -6.10 -25.47 3.83
C ALA A 345 -7.36 -25.11 4.65
N GLU A 346 -7.20 -24.39 5.76
CA GLU A 346 -8.30 -23.86 6.57
C GLU A 346 -9.18 -22.91 5.77
N SER A 347 -8.57 -22.03 4.97
CA SER A 347 -9.30 -21.06 4.15
C SER A 347 -10.04 -21.68 2.97
N VAL A 348 -9.50 -22.76 2.40
CA VAL A 348 -10.21 -23.60 1.42
C VAL A 348 -11.42 -24.27 2.06
N ALA A 349 -11.28 -24.81 3.28
CA ALA A 349 -12.39 -25.41 4.01
C ALA A 349 -13.46 -24.38 4.38
N ARG A 350 -13.05 -23.18 4.83
CA ARG A 350 -13.96 -22.04 5.09
C ARG A 350 -14.73 -21.68 3.83
N LEU A 351 -14.05 -21.48 2.70
CA LEU A 351 -14.68 -21.16 1.43
C LEU A 351 -15.72 -22.21 1.02
N ALA A 352 -15.37 -23.50 1.12
CA ALA A 352 -16.29 -24.58 0.80
C ALA A 352 -17.54 -24.59 1.69
N ALA A 353 -17.39 -24.30 2.99
CA ALA A 353 -18.51 -24.19 3.91
C ALA A 353 -19.41 -22.99 3.58
N TRP A 354 -18.82 -21.85 3.21
CA TRP A 354 -19.56 -20.65 2.83
C TRP A 354 -20.29 -20.81 1.48
N ASP A 355 -19.64 -21.44 0.48
CA ASP A 355 -20.29 -21.76 -0.80
C ASP A 355 -21.47 -22.73 -0.57
N ALA A 356 -21.31 -23.77 0.26
CA ALA A 356 -22.40 -24.69 0.61
C ALA A 356 -23.55 -24.01 1.37
N TRP A 357 -23.24 -23.03 2.23
CA TRP A 357 -24.23 -22.24 2.96
C TRP A 357 -25.10 -21.38 2.02
N VAL A 358 -24.49 -20.80 0.99
CA VAL A 358 -25.19 -20.02 -0.04
C VAL A 358 -25.97 -20.93 -1.00
N ASP A 359 -25.39 -22.05 -1.43
CA ASP A 359 -26.06 -23.00 -2.34
C ASP A 359 -27.30 -23.67 -1.70
N ALA A 360 -27.35 -23.74 -0.36
CA ALA A 360 -28.52 -24.21 0.38
C ALA A 360 -29.66 -23.18 0.44
N ALA A 361 -29.42 -21.92 0.08
CA ALA A 361 -30.45 -20.89 0.05
C ALA A 361 -31.38 -21.10 -1.14
N THR A 362 -32.69 -21.13 -0.89
CA THR A 362 -33.68 -21.13 -1.98
C THR A 362 -33.89 -19.68 -2.42
N PRO A 363 -33.73 -19.33 -3.71
CA PRO A 363 -33.95 -17.96 -4.15
C PRO A 363 -35.42 -17.57 -3.90
N PRO A 364 -35.68 -16.41 -3.24
CA PRO A 364 -37.05 -15.94 -3.08
C PRO A 364 -37.66 -15.62 -4.44
N VAL A 365 -38.95 -15.92 -4.62
CA VAL A 365 -39.68 -15.69 -5.87
C VAL A 365 -39.91 -14.19 -6.13
N ASP A 366 -39.77 -13.35 -5.11
CA ASP A 366 -39.92 -11.88 -5.17
C ASP A 366 -39.07 -11.18 -4.08
N ALA A 367 -37.73 -11.21 -4.20
CA ALA A 367 -36.86 -10.55 -3.23
C ALA A 367 -36.88 -9.02 -3.45
N VAL A 368 -37.62 -8.30 -2.60
CA VAL A 368 -37.41 -6.87 -2.37
C VAL A 368 -36.09 -6.71 -1.62
N ALA A 369 -35.33 -5.63 -1.86
CA ALA A 369 -34.12 -5.34 -1.08
C ALA A 369 -34.47 -5.37 0.42
N GLU A 370 -34.00 -6.39 1.12
CA GLU A 370 -34.23 -6.54 2.57
C GLU A 370 -33.32 -5.57 3.31
N GLU A 371 -33.81 -4.99 4.40
CA GLU A 371 -32.96 -4.21 5.32
C GLU A 371 -31.81 -5.11 5.83
N PRO A 372 -30.60 -4.56 6.04
CA PRO A 372 -29.49 -5.35 6.54
C PRO A 372 -29.85 -6.00 7.88
N GLY A 373 -29.76 -7.32 7.94
CA GLY A 373 -29.93 -8.08 9.18
C GLY A 373 -28.80 -7.81 10.19
N GLU A 374 -29.01 -8.24 11.44
CA GLU A 374 -28.07 -8.06 12.56
C GLU A 374 -26.64 -8.51 12.23
N LEU A 375 -26.48 -9.61 11.47
CA LEU A 375 -25.16 -10.11 11.08
C LEU A 375 -24.38 -9.09 10.23
N VAL A 376 -25.02 -8.49 9.22
CA VAL A 376 -24.36 -7.53 8.33
C VAL A 376 -23.91 -6.30 9.10
N GLN A 377 -24.74 -5.84 10.04
CA GLN A 377 -24.39 -4.75 10.94
C GLN A 377 -23.19 -5.10 11.83
N LEU A 378 -23.16 -6.29 12.43
CA LEU A 378 -22.02 -6.75 13.24
C LEU A 378 -20.73 -6.89 12.41
N VAL A 379 -20.83 -7.36 11.17
CA VAL A 379 -19.68 -7.43 10.24
C VAL A 379 -19.17 -6.03 9.93
N ARG A 380 -20.04 -5.06 9.65
CA ARG A 380 -19.66 -3.66 9.44
C ARG A 380 -18.97 -3.06 10.66
N GLU A 381 -19.48 -3.32 11.86
CA GLU A 381 -18.88 -2.85 13.11
C GLU A 381 -17.46 -3.40 13.30
N ARG A 382 -17.23 -4.68 12.98
CA ARG A 382 -15.88 -5.27 13.00
C ARG A 382 -14.95 -4.63 11.99
N LEU A 383 -15.40 -4.48 10.74
CA LEU A 383 -14.56 -3.89 9.69
C LEU A 383 -14.30 -2.39 9.92
N ALA A 384 -15.21 -1.68 10.57
CA ALA A 384 -14.99 -0.28 10.94
C ALA A 384 -14.09 -0.11 12.19
N ASP A 385 -13.97 -1.12 13.04
CA ASP A 385 -13.05 -1.14 14.18
C ASP A 385 -11.66 -1.63 13.75
N ASP A 386 -10.86 -0.71 13.19
CA ASP A 386 -9.48 -0.96 12.75
C ASP A 386 -9.34 -2.16 11.80
N LEU A 387 -10.31 -2.35 10.90
CA LEU A 387 -10.33 -3.45 9.93
C LEU A 387 -10.21 -4.83 10.61
N ASP A 388 -10.98 -5.12 11.66
CA ASP A 388 -11.04 -6.43 12.34
C ASP A 388 -11.68 -7.50 11.42
N THR A 389 -10.97 -7.84 10.34
CA THR A 389 -11.34 -8.90 9.40
C THR A 389 -11.39 -10.27 10.08
N PRO A 390 -10.51 -10.65 11.03
CA PRO A 390 -10.67 -11.92 11.75
C PRO A 390 -12.00 -12.00 12.52
N GLY A 391 -12.39 -10.91 13.20
CA GLY A 391 -13.68 -10.80 13.88
C GLY A 391 -14.86 -10.89 12.91
N ALA A 392 -14.77 -10.24 11.75
CA ALA A 392 -15.79 -10.34 10.70
C ALA A 392 -15.93 -11.76 10.15
N LEU A 393 -14.81 -12.45 9.86
CA LEU A 393 -14.82 -13.84 9.40
C LEU A 393 -15.42 -14.78 10.44
N LEU A 394 -15.11 -14.59 11.73
CA LEU A 394 -15.66 -15.40 12.82
C LEU A 394 -17.19 -15.26 12.91
N LEU A 395 -17.74 -14.07 12.75
CA LEU A 395 -19.19 -13.86 12.75
C LEU A 395 -19.88 -14.62 11.61
N LEU A 396 -19.28 -14.63 10.42
CA LEU A 396 -19.76 -15.37 9.27
C LEU A 396 -19.63 -16.89 9.47
N ASP A 397 -18.51 -17.37 10.04
CA ASP A 397 -18.34 -18.78 10.38
C ASP A 397 -19.41 -19.26 11.39
N LEU A 398 -19.70 -18.44 12.41
CA LEU A 398 -20.76 -18.71 13.38
C LEU A 398 -22.14 -18.70 12.72
N ARG A 399 -22.39 -17.79 11.78
CA ARG A 399 -23.63 -17.76 11.00
C ARG A 399 -23.81 -19.04 10.21
N VAL A 400 -22.79 -19.45 9.46
CA VAL A 400 -22.77 -20.67 8.65
C VAL A 400 -23.04 -21.91 9.52
N ALA A 401 -22.44 -21.96 10.72
CA ALA A 401 -22.62 -23.07 11.66
C ALA A 401 -24.03 -23.20 12.22
N THR A 402 -24.88 -22.16 12.13
CA THR A 402 -26.29 -22.24 12.57
C THR A 402 -27.15 -23.14 11.68
N GLY A 403 -26.72 -23.40 10.43
CA GLY A 403 -27.47 -24.14 9.43
C GLY A 403 -28.68 -23.39 8.86
N VAL A 404 -28.90 -22.14 9.27
CA VAL A 404 -29.90 -21.27 8.66
C VAL A 404 -29.39 -20.83 7.28
N PRO A 405 -30.15 -21.00 6.19
CA PRO A 405 -29.71 -20.62 4.86
C PRO A 405 -29.37 -19.13 4.74
N ALA A 406 -28.42 -18.80 3.86
CA ALA A 406 -28.03 -17.42 3.59
C ALA A 406 -29.19 -16.60 3.02
N THR A 407 -29.31 -15.34 3.45
CA THR A 407 -30.17 -14.34 2.80
C THR A 407 -29.42 -13.68 1.65
N PRO A 408 -30.11 -13.15 0.61
CA PRO A 408 -29.45 -12.44 -0.49
C PRO A 408 -28.55 -11.29 -0.02
N VAL A 409 -29.00 -10.52 0.98
CA VAL A 409 -28.25 -9.38 1.52
C VAL A 409 -26.97 -9.83 2.23
N GLU A 410 -26.97 -10.98 2.93
CA GLU A 410 -25.74 -11.54 3.50
C GLU A 410 -24.74 -11.92 2.41
N VAL A 411 -25.19 -12.51 1.30
CA VAL A 411 -24.31 -12.88 0.17
C VAL A 411 -23.71 -11.63 -0.49
N GLU A 412 -24.55 -10.61 -0.74
CA GLU A 412 -24.09 -9.34 -1.29
C GLU A 412 -23.10 -8.63 -0.35
N ALA A 413 -23.35 -8.67 0.97
CA ALA A 413 -22.44 -8.09 1.97
C ALA A 413 -21.07 -8.77 1.99
N VAL A 414 -21.01 -10.10 1.83
CA VAL A 414 -19.72 -10.82 1.75
C VAL A 414 -18.93 -10.40 0.50
N ASP A 415 -19.57 -10.23 -0.65
CA ASP A 415 -18.89 -9.74 -1.86
C ASP A 415 -18.49 -8.26 -1.72
N ALA A 416 -19.39 -7.41 -1.22
CA ALA A 416 -19.16 -5.98 -1.09
C ALA A 416 -18.01 -5.67 -0.11
N LEU A 417 -18.14 -6.16 1.12
CA LEU A 417 -17.25 -5.81 2.23
C LEU A 417 -15.95 -6.61 2.23
N LEU A 418 -16.04 -7.91 1.90
CA LEU A 418 -14.89 -8.82 1.96
C LEU A 418 -14.33 -9.17 0.59
N GLY A 419 -14.96 -8.79 -0.53
CA GLY A 419 -14.48 -9.11 -1.88
C GLY A 419 -14.52 -10.59 -2.26
N VAL A 420 -15.24 -11.40 -1.49
CA VAL A 420 -15.38 -12.84 -1.70
C VAL A 420 -16.73 -13.11 -2.36
N ARG A 421 -16.74 -13.45 -3.65
CA ARG A 421 -17.97 -13.85 -4.34
C ARG A 421 -18.28 -15.31 -4.04
N LEU A 422 -19.35 -15.54 -3.30
CA LEU A 422 -19.84 -16.86 -2.95
C LEU A 422 -20.83 -17.40 -3.99
N GLY A 423 -20.96 -18.72 -3.99
CA GLY A 423 -21.81 -19.47 -4.93
C GLY A 423 -21.06 -19.87 -6.18
N SER A 424 -21.58 -20.89 -6.87
CA SER A 424 -20.99 -21.40 -8.10
C SER A 424 -20.84 -20.28 -9.14
N PRO A 425 -19.68 -20.14 -9.81
CA PRO A 425 -19.57 -19.26 -10.97
C PRO A 425 -20.68 -19.63 -11.95
N ALA A 426 -21.50 -18.66 -12.38
CA ALA A 426 -22.47 -18.91 -13.41
C ALA A 426 -21.76 -19.58 -14.60
N ALA A 427 -22.20 -20.80 -14.94
CA ALA A 427 -21.60 -21.66 -15.95
C ALA A 427 -21.60 -21.03 -17.35
#